data_AF-A0A847XQX1-F1
#
_entry.id   AF-A0A847XQX1-F1
#
_cell.length_a   1.000
_cell.length_b   1.000
_cell.length_c   1.000
_cell.angle_alpha   90.00
_cell.angle_beta   90.00
_cell.angle_gamma   90.00
#
_symmetry.space_group_name_H-M   'P 1'
#
loop_
_entity.id
_entity.type
_entity.pdbx_description
1 polymer ?
#
loop_
_entity_poly.entity_id
_entity_poly.type
_entity_poly.pdbx_seq_one_letter_code
_entity_poly.pdbx_strand_id
1 'polypeptide(L)'
;MKMIQDFNFKGIKTIVRVDFNVPLDKNTLVVTDDTRIRGALPTINKITGDGGSVILMSHLGRPVGRMEKFSLKPVLPVLEKHLGKKVLFADDCLGESAVRMSAALKPGEVLLLENVRFYPEEEGKPVLPETATEEEKKAAKAEMKIKQKELAKKLASYADVYVNDAFGTAHRAHGTTAVIADYFPADKRMFGFLINSELAAMDRVLNNAQRPFTAIMGGAKVSDKILLMENLLNRIDNLIIGGGMTYTFIKAQGG
;
A
#
# COMPACT_ATOMS: atom_id res chain seq x y z
N MET A 1 -4.48 -15.91 11.20
CA MET A 1 -4.18 -14.46 11.29
C MET A 1 -5.30 -13.84 12.08
N LYS A 2 -5.02 -13.03 13.12
CA LYS A 2 -6.09 -12.37 13.89
C LYS A 2 -6.72 -11.26 13.03
N MET A 3 -8.04 -11.08 13.13
CA MET A 3 -8.71 -9.94 12.53
C MET A 3 -8.44 -8.69 13.38
N ILE A 4 -8.25 -7.55 12.72
CA ILE A 4 -7.96 -6.28 13.41
C ILE A 4 -9.09 -5.85 14.37
N GLN A 5 -10.34 -6.19 14.06
CA GLN A 5 -11.50 -5.88 14.88
C GLN A 5 -11.44 -6.55 16.26
N ASP A 6 -10.83 -7.75 16.35
CA ASP A 6 -10.77 -8.57 17.56
C ASP A 6 -9.46 -8.39 18.34
N PHE A 7 -8.57 -7.52 17.84
CA PHE A 7 -7.29 -7.23 18.48
C PHE A 7 -7.39 -5.97 19.35
N ASN A 8 -6.83 -6.03 20.56
CA ASN A 8 -6.75 -4.90 21.48
C ASN A 8 -5.38 -4.24 21.39
N PHE A 9 -5.35 -2.96 21.00
CA PHE A 9 -4.11 -2.21 20.82
C PHE A 9 -3.66 -1.41 22.06
N LYS A 10 -4.31 -1.53 23.21
CA LYS A 10 -3.98 -0.75 24.41
C LYS A 10 -2.51 -0.88 24.81
N GLY A 11 -1.77 0.24 24.78
CA GLY A 11 -0.34 0.28 25.13
C GLY A 11 0.58 -0.36 24.09
N ILE A 12 0.06 -0.75 22.93
CA ILE A 12 0.81 -1.41 21.85
C ILE A 12 1.22 -0.39 20.80
N LYS A 13 2.49 -0.45 20.38
CA LYS A 13 3.01 0.31 19.26
C LYS A 13 2.83 -0.48 17.97
N THR A 14 2.16 0.09 16.99
CA THR A 14 1.78 -0.61 15.76
C THR A 14 2.36 0.10 14.54
N ILE A 15 3.08 -0.62 13.69
CA ILE A 15 3.51 -0.12 12.38
C ILE A 15 2.51 -0.55 11.31
N VAL A 16 2.02 0.42 10.54
CA VAL A 16 0.94 0.24 9.57
C VAL A 16 1.42 0.62 8.18
N ARG A 17 1.36 -0.33 7.25
CA ARG A 17 1.55 -0.05 5.82
C ARG A 17 0.24 0.49 5.25
N VAL A 18 0.24 1.73 4.79
CA VAL A 18 -0.92 2.39 4.15
C VAL A 18 -0.58 2.80 2.71
N ASP A 19 -1.60 3.06 1.89
CA ASP A 19 -1.43 3.56 0.53
C ASP A 19 -1.75 5.07 0.46
N PHE A 20 -0.82 5.92 0.88
CA PHE A 20 -0.90 7.38 0.67
C PHE A 20 -0.23 7.84 -0.62
N ASN A 21 -0.18 6.99 -1.65
CA ASN A 21 0.21 7.44 -2.97
C ASN A 21 -0.96 8.19 -3.63
N VAL A 22 -1.17 9.43 -3.18
CA VAL A 22 -2.27 10.32 -3.59
C VAL A 22 -1.81 11.27 -4.70
N PRO A 23 -2.72 11.72 -5.58
CA PRO A 23 -2.38 12.76 -6.55
C PRO A 23 -2.15 14.09 -5.83
N LEU A 24 -1.10 14.79 -6.24
CA LEU A 24 -0.78 16.13 -5.78
C LEU A 24 -0.96 17.12 -6.93
N ASP A 25 -1.41 18.32 -6.61
CA ASP A 25 -1.38 19.45 -7.52
C ASP A 25 0.08 19.78 -7.88
N LYS A 26 0.34 20.03 -9.17
CA LYS A 26 1.71 20.16 -9.68
C LYS A 26 2.43 21.42 -9.20
N ASN A 27 1.68 22.46 -8.84
CA ASN A 27 2.23 23.77 -8.48
C ASN A 27 2.27 23.95 -6.97
N THR A 28 1.22 23.52 -6.28
CA THR A 28 1.02 23.75 -4.84
C THR A 28 1.41 22.55 -3.97
N LEU A 29 1.60 21.37 -4.57
CA LEU A 29 1.80 20.08 -3.88
C LEU A 29 0.65 19.69 -2.94
N VAL A 30 -0.49 20.38 -3.02
CA VAL A 30 -1.68 20.05 -2.22
C VAL A 30 -2.31 18.76 -2.76
N VAL A 31 -2.77 17.90 -1.85
CA VAL A 31 -3.52 16.69 -2.20
C VAL A 31 -4.82 17.06 -2.91
N THR A 32 -5.02 16.53 -4.13
CA THR A 32 -6.23 16.80 -4.93
C THR A 32 -7.31 15.73 -4.77
N ASP A 33 -6.93 14.52 -4.33
CA ASP A 33 -7.85 13.44 -3.98
C ASP A 33 -7.31 12.68 -2.75
N ASP A 34 -8.07 12.73 -1.67
CA ASP A 34 -7.75 12.18 -0.36
C ASP A 34 -8.46 10.83 -0.10
N THR A 35 -9.07 10.21 -1.11
CA THR A 35 -9.78 8.94 -0.99
C THR A 35 -8.92 7.85 -0.35
N ARG A 36 -7.64 7.75 -0.72
CA ARG A 36 -6.74 6.76 -0.13
C ARG A 36 -6.38 7.06 1.32
N ILE A 37 -6.32 8.35 1.70
CA ILE A 37 -6.12 8.76 3.10
C ILE A 37 -7.33 8.34 3.92
N ARG A 38 -8.55 8.65 3.44
CA ARG A 38 -9.81 8.24 4.08
C ARG A 38 -9.91 6.72 4.27
N GLY A 39 -9.45 5.95 3.29
CA GLY A 39 -9.46 4.48 3.34
C GLY A 39 -8.68 3.89 4.53
N ALA A 40 -7.61 4.56 4.98
CA ALA A 40 -6.79 4.09 6.11
C ALA A 40 -7.33 4.55 7.49
N LEU A 41 -8.22 5.55 7.54
CA LEU A 41 -8.71 6.12 8.80
C LEU A 41 -9.33 5.10 9.75
N PRO A 42 -10.17 4.12 9.29
CA PRO A 42 -10.74 3.13 10.20
C PRO A 42 -9.67 2.35 10.97
N THR A 43 -8.58 1.95 10.31
CA THR A 43 -7.45 1.24 10.92
C THR A 43 -6.71 2.12 11.93
N ILE A 44 -6.43 3.38 11.57
CA ILE A 44 -5.73 4.33 12.45
C ILE A 44 -6.58 4.65 13.70
N ASN A 45 -7.88 4.88 13.50
CA ASN A 45 -8.81 5.20 14.57
C ASN A 45 -9.03 4.02 15.51
N LYS A 46 -9.06 2.78 15.00
CA LYS A 46 -9.11 1.58 15.85
C LYS A 46 -7.89 1.49 16.77
N ILE A 47 -6.69 1.60 16.20
CA ILE A 47 -5.46 1.46 16.98
C ILE A 47 -5.35 2.56 18.03
N THR A 48 -5.55 3.82 17.63
CA THR A 48 -5.45 4.94 18.58
C THR A 48 -6.62 4.99 19.57
N GLY A 49 -7.82 4.58 19.17
CA GLY A 49 -9.02 4.53 20.02
C GLY A 49 -8.93 3.48 21.13
N ASP A 50 -8.27 2.35 20.88
CA ASP A 50 -7.95 1.34 21.90
C ASP A 50 -6.87 1.81 22.90
N GLY A 51 -6.19 2.93 22.63
CA GLY A 51 -5.06 3.42 23.41
C GLY A 51 -3.70 2.88 22.94
N GLY A 52 -3.58 2.44 21.68
CA GLY A 52 -2.32 2.14 21.03
C GLY A 52 -1.69 3.37 20.37
N SER A 53 -0.48 3.21 19.84
CA SER A 53 0.20 4.23 19.03
C SER A 53 0.49 3.71 17.63
N VAL A 54 0.52 4.61 16.64
CA VAL A 54 0.57 4.25 15.23
C VAL A 54 1.80 4.85 14.56
N ILE A 55 2.58 4.01 13.88
CA ILE A 55 3.63 4.41 12.95
C ILE A 55 3.16 4.09 11.54
N LEU A 56 2.88 5.10 10.73
CA LEU A 56 2.45 4.99 9.35
C LEU A 56 3.65 4.97 8.42
N MET A 57 3.65 4.05 7.47
CA MET A 57 4.60 4.03 6.37
C MET A 57 3.86 3.91 5.04
N SER A 58 4.17 4.82 4.11
CA SER A 58 3.61 4.83 2.76
C SER A 58 4.71 5.04 1.72
N HIS A 59 4.37 4.89 0.45
CA HIS A 59 5.14 5.45 -0.65
C HIS A 59 4.38 6.60 -1.31
N LEU A 60 5.09 7.42 -2.08
CA LEU A 60 4.51 8.39 -3.00
C LEU A 60 5.30 8.36 -4.31
N GLY A 61 4.59 8.16 -5.42
CA GLY A 61 5.19 8.09 -6.76
C GLY A 61 6.23 6.97 -6.92
N ARG A 62 7.18 7.21 -7.82
CA ARG A 62 8.30 6.32 -8.15
C ARG A 62 9.59 7.15 -8.20
N PRO A 63 10.11 7.55 -7.03
CA PRO A 63 11.33 8.35 -6.95
C PRO A 63 12.55 7.58 -7.47
N VAL A 64 13.53 8.32 -8.02
CA VAL A 64 14.88 7.81 -8.29
C VAL A 64 15.80 8.49 -7.28
N GLY A 65 15.99 7.85 -6.13
CA GLY A 65 16.63 8.47 -4.96
C GLY A 65 15.73 9.48 -4.23
N ARG A 66 16.29 10.21 -3.26
CA ARG A 66 15.52 11.15 -2.45
C ARG A 66 15.17 12.41 -3.25
N MET A 67 13.89 12.74 -3.36
CA MET A 67 13.40 13.91 -4.11
C MET A 67 12.24 14.58 -3.37
N GLU A 68 12.32 15.91 -3.18
CA GLU A 68 11.32 16.68 -2.42
C GLU A 68 9.89 16.53 -2.97
N LYS A 69 9.73 16.48 -4.30
CA LYS A 69 8.44 16.30 -4.97
C LYS A 69 7.72 14.98 -4.63
N PHE A 70 8.44 14.01 -4.06
CA PHE A 70 7.92 12.72 -3.64
C PHE A 70 7.94 12.57 -2.11
N SER A 71 8.15 13.64 -1.34
CA SER A 71 7.97 13.62 0.11
C SER A 71 6.51 13.35 0.47
N LEU A 72 6.28 12.65 1.58
CA LEU A 72 4.96 12.46 2.18
C LEU A 72 4.53 13.65 3.05
N LYS A 73 5.38 14.64 3.27
CA LYS A 73 5.07 15.84 4.06
C LYS A 73 3.78 16.56 3.62
N PRO A 74 3.44 16.69 2.31
CA PRO A 74 2.18 17.30 1.88
C PRO A 74 0.91 16.52 2.26
N VAL A 75 1.03 15.26 2.69
CA VAL A 75 -0.09 14.45 3.19
C VAL A 75 -0.52 14.88 4.59
N LEU A 76 0.39 15.46 5.39
CA LEU A 76 0.16 15.79 6.80
C LEU A 76 -1.08 16.66 7.03
N PRO A 77 -1.27 17.82 6.35
CA PRO A 77 -2.41 18.70 6.66
C PRO A 77 -3.76 18.01 6.43
N VAL A 78 -3.85 17.15 5.43
CA VAL A 78 -5.08 16.41 5.11
C VAL A 78 -5.31 15.28 6.10
N LEU A 79 -4.24 14.55 6.47
CA LEU A 79 -4.32 13.49 7.46
C LEU A 79 -4.69 14.02 8.85
N GLU A 80 -4.07 15.12 9.28
CA GLU A 80 -4.37 15.80 10.55
C GLU A 80 -5.80 16.32 10.58
N LYS A 81 -6.27 16.93 9.48
CA LYS A 81 -7.67 17.37 9.35
C LYS A 81 -8.65 16.22 9.56
N HIS A 82 -8.40 15.07 8.94
CA HIS A 82 -9.28 13.90 9.06
C HIS A 82 -9.21 13.20 10.42
N LEU A 83 -8.03 13.15 11.05
CA LEU A 83 -7.85 12.53 12.35
C LEU A 83 -8.25 13.44 13.52
N GLY A 84 -8.37 14.76 13.29
CA GLY A 84 -8.63 15.75 14.33
C GLY A 84 -7.50 15.85 15.37
N LYS A 85 -6.29 15.42 15.03
CA LYS A 85 -5.12 15.42 15.91
C LYS A 85 -3.85 15.66 15.11
N LYS A 86 -2.82 16.14 15.80
CA LYS A 86 -1.48 16.34 15.23
C LYS A 86 -0.86 15.00 14.84
N VAL A 87 -0.19 14.97 13.70
CA VAL A 87 0.59 13.83 13.23
C VAL A 87 2.06 14.21 13.28
N LEU A 88 2.84 13.41 14.01
CA LEU A 88 4.30 13.55 14.02
C LEU A 88 4.85 13.11 12.67
N PHE A 89 5.94 13.73 12.22
CA PHE A 89 6.57 13.39 10.94
C PHE A 89 8.07 13.17 11.13
N ALA A 90 8.55 12.00 10.74
CA ALA A 90 9.98 11.75 10.59
C ALA A 90 10.39 12.11 9.16
N ASP A 91 11.43 12.94 9.04
CA ASP A 91 12.00 13.34 7.74
C ASP A 91 12.72 12.20 7.02
N ASP A 92 12.83 11.03 7.64
CA ASP A 92 13.31 9.79 7.04
C ASP A 92 12.50 8.59 7.56
N CYS A 93 12.65 7.41 6.96
CA CYS A 93 12.02 6.18 7.46
C CYS A 93 13.02 5.21 8.11
N LEU A 94 14.32 5.33 7.83
CA LEU A 94 15.38 4.53 8.44
C LEU A 94 16.37 5.38 9.25
N GLY A 95 16.38 6.70 9.08
CA GLY A 95 17.30 7.62 9.73
C GLY A 95 17.11 7.76 11.23
N GLU A 96 17.99 8.54 11.85
CA GLU A 96 17.97 8.79 13.30
C GLU A 96 16.64 9.40 13.78
N SER A 97 16.03 10.28 12.98
CA SER A 97 14.72 10.86 13.26
C SER A 97 13.64 9.78 13.42
N ALA A 98 13.57 8.83 12.49
CA ALA A 98 12.63 7.71 12.54
C ALA A 98 12.83 6.85 13.79
N VAL A 99 14.08 6.50 14.11
CA VAL A 99 14.43 5.69 15.29
C VAL A 99 14.03 6.42 16.58
N ARG A 100 14.43 7.69 16.72
CA ARG A 100 14.13 8.48 17.91
C ARG A 100 12.64 8.72 18.10
N MET A 101 11.94 9.12 17.03
CA MET A 101 10.51 9.45 17.09
C MET A 101 9.65 8.21 17.29
N SER A 102 9.99 7.08 16.65
CA SER A 102 9.31 5.81 16.90
C SER A 102 9.51 5.33 18.34
N ALA A 103 10.72 5.45 18.89
CA ALA A 103 11.00 5.11 20.29
C ALA A 103 10.19 5.96 21.28
N ALA A 104 10.14 7.28 21.05
CA ALA A 104 9.46 8.25 21.91
C ALA A 104 7.93 8.34 21.73
N LEU A 105 7.35 7.59 20.78
CA LEU A 105 5.94 7.66 20.44
C LEU A 105 5.04 7.20 21.59
N LYS A 106 4.11 8.07 22.02
CA LYS A 106 3.21 7.83 23.15
C LYS A 106 1.88 7.21 22.71
N PRO A 107 1.15 6.52 23.61
CA PRO A 107 -0.21 6.06 23.35
C PRO A 107 -1.11 7.17 22.79
N GLY A 108 -1.88 6.85 21.76
CA GLY A 108 -2.77 7.78 21.06
C GLY A 108 -2.10 8.66 19.99
N GLU A 109 -0.77 8.72 19.95
CA GLU A 109 -0.03 9.48 18.94
C GLU A 109 0.12 8.71 17.62
N VAL A 110 0.27 9.49 16.55
CA VAL A 110 0.46 9.00 15.18
C VAL A 110 1.75 9.60 14.64
N LEU A 111 2.64 8.76 14.11
CA LEU A 111 3.87 9.11 13.43
C LEU A 111 3.77 8.71 11.97
N LEU A 112 3.99 9.63 11.04
CA LEU A 112 4.18 9.34 9.61
C LEU A 112 5.69 9.33 9.31
N LEU A 113 6.17 8.21 8.79
CA LEU A 113 7.53 8.10 8.24
C LEU A 113 7.57 8.68 6.83
N GLU A 114 8.74 9.15 6.42
CA GLU A 114 8.99 9.59 5.05
C GLU A 114 8.86 8.42 4.04
N ASN A 115 8.75 8.77 2.76
CA ASN A 115 8.54 7.87 1.64
C ASN A 115 9.52 6.70 1.61
N VAL A 116 8.99 5.48 1.81
CA VAL A 116 9.81 4.26 1.85
C VAL A 116 10.51 3.97 0.53
N ARG A 117 10.03 4.50 -0.61
CA ARG A 117 10.68 4.32 -1.92
C ARG A 117 11.89 5.23 -2.13
N PHE A 118 12.23 6.12 -1.19
CA PHE A 118 13.56 6.74 -1.18
C PHE A 118 14.68 5.71 -0.99
N TYR A 119 14.34 4.52 -0.50
CA TYR A 119 15.21 3.37 -0.40
C TYR A 119 14.88 2.35 -1.51
N PRO A 120 15.80 2.05 -2.45
CA PRO A 120 15.57 1.05 -3.50
C PRO A 120 15.27 -0.35 -2.94
N GLU A 121 15.73 -0.62 -1.72
CA GLU A 121 15.47 -1.83 -0.94
C GLU A 121 13.97 -2.10 -0.75
N GLU A 122 13.13 -1.06 -0.70
CA GLU A 122 11.67 -1.23 -0.62
C GLU A 122 11.15 -2.01 -1.83
N GLU A 123 11.52 -1.63 -3.05
CA GLU A 123 11.06 -2.33 -4.26
C GLU A 123 11.83 -3.63 -4.52
N GLY A 124 12.98 -3.82 -3.87
CA GLY A 124 13.82 -5.02 -4.01
C GLY A 124 14.43 -5.16 -5.40
N LYS A 125 14.53 -4.05 -6.14
CA LYS A 125 15.07 -4.04 -7.51
C LYS A 125 16.43 -3.34 -7.51
N PRO A 126 17.52 -4.05 -7.86
CA PRO A 126 18.80 -3.40 -8.04
C PRO A 126 18.75 -2.45 -9.23
N VAL A 127 19.35 -1.27 -9.08
CA VAL A 127 19.57 -0.32 -10.18
C VAL A 127 20.87 -0.72 -10.86
N LEU A 128 20.76 -1.17 -12.11
CA LEU A 128 21.89 -1.64 -12.91
C LEU A 128 21.87 -0.96 -14.28
N PRO A 129 23.04 -0.71 -14.90
CA PRO A 129 23.09 -0.26 -16.29
C PRO A 129 22.51 -1.35 -17.22
N GLU A 130 21.99 -0.94 -18.37
CA GLU A 130 21.42 -1.87 -19.37
C GLU A 130 22.48 -2.87 -19.89
N THR A 131 23.75 -2.50 -19.80
CA THR A 131 24.91 -3.32 -20.20
C THR A 131 25.31 -4.39 -19.19
N ALA A 132 24.65 -4.46 -18.02
CA ALA A 132 25.03 -5.41 -16.98
C ALA A 132 24.86 -6.86 -17.45
N THR A 133 25.84 -7.71 -17.14
CA THR A 133 25.79 -9.13 -17.48
C THR A 133 24.74 -9.86 -16.63
N GLU A 134 24.33 -11.06 -17.06
CA GLU A 134 23.39 -11.86 -16.28
C GLU A 134 23.96 -12.28 -14.91
N GLU A 135 25.28 -12.44 -14.81
CA GLU A 135 25.98 -12.75 -13.56
C GLU A 135 25.96 -11.55 -12.60
N GLU A 136 26.22 -10.34 -13.11
CA GLU A 136 26.11 -9.10 -12.33
C GLU A 136 24.68 -8.86 -11.86
N LYS A 137 23.69 -9.07 -12.73
CA LYS A 137 22.26 -8.99 -12.37
C LYS A 137 21.90 -9.98 -11.28
N LYS A 138 22.41 -11.21 -11.34
CA LYS A 138 22.15 -12.25 -10.33
C LYS A 138 22.79 -11.88 -8.98
N ALA A 139 24.03 -11.42 -8.98
CA ALA A 139 24.74 -10.99 -7.78
C ALA A 139 24.03 -9.79 -7.12
N ALA A 140 23.68 -8.77 -7.90
CA ALA A 140 22.99 -7.58 -7.40
C ALA A 140 21.58 -7.89 -6.87
N LYS A 141 20.85 -8.83 -7.49
CA LYS A 141 19.55 -9.31 -6.96
C LYS A 141 19.72 -10.03 -5.62
N ALA A 142 20.77 -10.85 -5.47
CA ALA A 142 21.05 -11.55 -4.22
C ALA A 142 21.39 -10.56 -3.09
N GLU A 143 22.25 -9.58 -3.37
CA GLU A 143 22.59 -8.50 -2.43
C GLU A 143 21.36 -7.65 -2.07
N MET A 144 20.56 -7.25 -3.07
CA MET A 144 19.35 -6.47 -2.85
C MET A 144 18.33 -7.19 -1.96
N LYS A 145 18.23 -8.52 -2.08
CA LYS A 145 17.37 -9.32 -1.19
C LYS A 145 17.84 -9.28 0.27
N ILE A 146 19.14 -9.21 0.51
CA ILE A 146 19.72 -9.04 1.86
C ILE A 146 19.38 -7.64 2.37
N LYS A 147 19.65 -6.59 1.59
CA LYS A 147 19.35 -5.20 1.98
C LYS A 147 17.85 -4.95 2.21
N GLN A 148 16.98 -5.54 1.40
CA GLN A 148 15.52 -5.50 1.60
C GLN A 148 15.11 -6.13 2.94
N LYS A 149 15.73 -7.26 3.32
CA LYS A 149 15.51 -7.88 4.63
C LYS A 149 16.01 -6.98 5.77
N GLU A 150 17.14 -6.31 5.60
CA GLU A 150 17.68 -5.36 6.59
C GLU A 150 16.75 -4.15 6.78
N LEU A 151 16.26 -3.56 5.68
CA LEU A 151 15.25 -2.49 5.70
C LEU A 151 14.00 -2.96 6.45
N ALA A 152 13.48 -4.13 6.09
CA ALA A 152 12.28 -4.70 6.71
C ALA A 152 12.48 -4.97 8.20
N LYS A 153 13.62 -5.55 8.58
CA LYS A 153 13.99 -5.82 9.98
C LYS A 153 14.10 -4.53 10.79
N LYS A 154 14.66 -3.47 10.20
CA LYS A 154 14.81 -2.17 10.86
C LYS A 154 13.46 -1.48 11.05
N LEU A 155 12.58 -1.48 10.06
CA LEU A 155 11.22 -0.95 10.23
C LEU A 155 10.41 -1.79 11.23
N ALA A 156 10.59 -3.10 11.23
CA ALA A 156 9.94 -3.98 12.19
C ALA A 156 10.33 -3.69 13.64
N SER A 157 11.58 -3.27 13.90
CA SER A 157 12.03 -2.97 15.26
C SER A 157 11.37 -1.74 15.88
N TYR A 158 10.63 -0.95 15.09
CA TYR A 158 9.96 0.25 15.57
C TYR A 158 8.64 -0.04 16.29
N ALA A 159 8.10 -1.26 16.21
CA ALA A 159 6.75 -1.57 16.70
C ALA A 159 6.63 -3.02 17.17
N ASP A 160 5.59 -3.29 17.94
CA ASP A 160 5.26 -4.62 18.47
C ASP A 160 4.35 -5.41 17.53
N VAL A 161 3.54 -4.70 16.73
CA VAL A 161 2.53 -5.27 15.82
C VAL A 161 2.66 -4.65 14.43
N TYR A 162 2.45 -5.47 13.40
CA TYR A 162 2.38 -5.06 12.02
C TYR A 162 0.96 -5.17 11.47
N VAL A 163 0.49 -4.10 10.81
CA VAL A 163 -0.76 -4.09 10.07
C VAL A 163 -0.47 -3.72 8.62
N ASN A 164 -0.92 -4.54 7.66
CA ASN A 164 -0.94 -4.13 6.26
C ASN A 164 -2.35 -3.66 5.89
N ASP A 165 -2.48 -2.41 5.47
CA ASP A 165 -3.73 -1.79 5.04
C ASP A 165 -3.59 -1.11 3.66
N ALA A 166 -2.61 -1.53 2.86
CA ALA A 166 -2.29 -0.96 1.56
C ALA A 166 -2.64 -1.90 0.41
N PHE A 167 -3.95 -2.14 0.18
CA PHE A 167 -4.46 -3.06 -0.85
C PHE A 167 -3.84 -2.82 -2.24
N GLY A 168 -3.76 -1.56 -2.66
CA GLY A 168 -3.18 -1.15 -3.95
C GLY A 168 -1.73 -1.56 -4.16
N THR A 169 -1.00 -1.93 -3.10
CA THR A 169 0.38 -2.44 -3.17
C THR A 169 0.54 -3.88 -2.67
N ALA A 170 -0.53 -4.53 -2.20
CA ALA A 170 -0.49 -5.87 -1.63
C ALA A 170 -0.06 -6.94 -2.66
N HIS A 171 -0.27 -6.70 -3.95
CA HIS A 171 0.18 -7.57 -5.05
C HIS A 171 1.71 -7.55 -5.27
N ARG A 172 2.46 -6.73 -4.53
CA ARG A 172 3.91 -6.59 -4.68
C ARG A 172 4.64 -7.15 -3.47
N ALA A 173 5.69 -7.93 -3.72
CA ALA A 173 6.59 -8.44 -2.68
C ALA A 173 7.64 -7.39 -2.27
N HIS A 174 7.19 -6.22 -1.82
CA HIS A 174 8.08 -5.15 -1.35
C HIS A 174 8.47 -5.35 0.12
N GLY A 175 9.49 -4.60 0.56
CA GLY A 175 9.99 -4.61 1.93
C GLY A 175 8.88 -4.40 2.95
N THR A 176 8.08 -3.35 2.77
CA THR A 176 7.02 -2.94 3.72
C THR A 176 5.65 -3.60 3.53
N THR A 177 5.43 -4.34 2.43
CA THR A 177 4.16 -5.04 2.17
C THR A 177 4.22 -6.55 2.39
N ALA A 178 5.40 -7.16 2.22
CA ALA A 178 5.59 -8.60 2.32
C ALA A 178 6.71 -8.97 3.30
N VAL A 179 7.93 -8.48 3.09
CA VAL A 179 9.13 -8.96 3.82
C VAL A 179 9.07 -8.59 5.31
N ILE A 180 8.55 -7.41 5.64
CA ILE A 180 8.40 -6.96 7.03
C ILE A 180 7.57 -7.93 7.88
N ALA A 181 6.57 -8.60 7.28
CA ALA A 181 5.68 -9.50 7.99
C ALA A 181 6.42 -10.71 8.61
N ASP A 182 7.57 -11.10 8.06
CA ASP A 182 8.38 -12.22 8.57
C ASP A 182 9.06 -11.91 9.92
N TYR A 183 9.13 -10.64 10.29
CA TYR A 183 9.71 -10.18 11.56
C TYR A 183 8.69 -10.05 12.69
N PHE A 184 7.42 -10.40 12.42
CA PHE A 184 6.35 -10.39 13.41
C PHE A 184 5.78 -11.80 13.60
N PRO A 185 5.51 -12.22 14.85
CA PRO A 185 4.74 -13.43 15.13
C PRO A 185 3.39 -13.44 14.41
N ALA A 186 2.87 -14.62 14.10
CA ALA A 186 1.62 -14.77 13.32
C ALA A 186 0.38 -14.15 13.98
N ASP A 187 0.39 -13.99 15.30
CA ASP A 187 -0.65 -13.34 16.10
C ASP A 187 -0.44 -11.82 16.29
N LYS A 188 0.72 -11.30 15.86
CA LYS A 188 1.10 -9.88 15.87
C LYS A 188 1.26 -9.28 14.46
N ARG A 189 0.73 -9.97 13.46
CA ARG A 189 0.60 -9.46 12.08
C ARG A 189 -0.80 -9.69 11.56
N MET A 190 -1.38 -8.67 10.93
CA MET A 190 -2.76 -8.72 10.44
C MET A 190 -2.99 -7.77 9.26
N PHE A 191 -4.15 -7.90 8.63
CA PHE A 191 -4.65 -6.94 7.65
C PHE A 191 -5.54 -5.90 8.34
N GLY A 192 -5.43 -4.65 7.88
CA GLY A 192 -6.31 -3.56 8.29
C GLY A 192 -7.69 -3.64 7.64
N PHE A 193 -8.55 -2.68 7.97
CA PHE A 193 -9.94 -2.69 7.51
C PHE A 193 -10.08 -2.51 6.01
N LEU A 194 -9.24 -1.70 5.37
CA LEU A 194 -9.30 -1.50 3.92
C LEU A 194 -9.01 -2.80 3.20
N ILE A 195 -7.88 -3.46 3.50
CA ILE A 195 -7.56 -4.74 2.86
C ILE A 195 -8.64 -5.79 3.14
N ASN A 196 -9.13 -5.90 4.39
CA ASN A 196 -10.19 -6.85 4.71
C ASN A 196 -11.47 -6.59 3.90
N SER A 197 -11.85 -5.33 3.72
CA SER A 197 -13.03 -4.96 2.93
C SER A 197 -12.86 -5.27 1.43
N GLU A 198 -11.67 -5.02 0.88
CA GLU A 198 -11.32 -5.32 -0.52
C GLU A 198 -11.31 -6.83 -0.78
N LEU A 199 -10.72 -7.61 0.13
CA LEU A 199 -10.75 -9.07 0.07
C LEU A 199 -12.18 -9.62 0.14
N ALA A 200 -13.02 -9.06 1.02
CA ALA A 200 -14.43 -9.45 1.12
C ALA A 200 -15.22 -9.08 -0.16
N ALA A 201 -14.94 -7.93 -0.77
CA ALA A 201 -15.56 -7.54 -2.04
C ALA A 201 -15.13 -8.46 -3.18
N MET A 202 -13.84 -8.81 -3.25
CA MET A 202 -13.31 -9.78 -4.22
C MET A 202 -13.92 -11.17 -4.03
N ASP A 203 -14.04 -11.65 -2.80
CA ASP A 203 -14.64 -12.95 -2.51
C ASP A 203 -16.11 -13.01 -2.94
N ARG A 204 -16.88 -11.93 -2.72
CA ARG A 204 -18.25 -11.81 -3.24
C ARG A 204 -18.30 -11.92 -4.75
N VAL A 205 -17.40 -11.26 -5.46
CA VAL A 205 -17.35 -11.27 -6.93
C VAL A 205 -16.92 -12.64 -7.47
N LEU A 206 -15.96 -13.29 -6.82
CA LEU A 206 -15.37 -14.53 -7.31
C LEU A 206 -16.20 -15.75 -6.92
N ASN A 207 -16.69 -15.84 -5.69
CA ASN A 207 -17.22 -17.07 -5.13
C ASN A 207 -18.72 -16.99 -4.78
N ASN A 208 -19.23 -15.80 -4.44
CA ASN A 208 -20.57 -15.63 -3.86
C ASN A 208 -21.43 -14.59 -4.61
N ALA A 209 -21.25 -14.47 -5.93
CA ALA A 209 -21.92 -13.45 -6.72
C ALA A 209 -23.44 -13.73 -6.80
N GLN A 210 -24.26 -12.74 -6.42
CA GLN A 210 -25.71 -12.84 -6.59
C GLN A 210 -26.07 -12.72 -8.06
N ARG A 211 -27.03 -13.56 -8.50
CA ARG A 211 -27.50 -13.59 -9.89
C ARG A 211 -28.76 -12.72 -10.07
N PRO A 212 -28.91 -12.03 -11.22
CA PRO A 212 -27.96 -12.01 -12.34
C PRO A 212 -26.69 -11.20 -12.04
N PHE A 213 -25.52 -11.79 -12.32
CA PHE A 213 -24.22 -11.17 -12.12
C PHE A 213 -23.74 -10.51 -13.43
N THR A 214 -23.81 -9.19 -13.47
CA THR A 214 -23.43 -8.39 -14.64
C THR A 214 -22.03 -7.79 -14.46
N ALA A 215 -21.12 -8.05 -15.40
CA ALA A 215 -19.86 -7.31 -15.50
C ALA A 215 -19.97 -6.17 -16.51
N ILE A 216 -19.54 -4.98 -16.09
CA ILE A 216 -19.42 -3.80 -16.95
C ILE A 216 -17.92 -3.53 -17.14
N MET A 217 -17.43 -3.70 -18.36
CA MET A 217 -16.01 -3.52 -18.69
C MET A 217 -15.83 -2.41 -19.72
N GLY A 218 -14.95 -1.46 -19.41
CA GLY A 218 -14.59 -0.39 -20.33
C GLY A 218 -13.09 -0.15 -20.38
N GLY A 219 -12.71 0.91 -21.09
CA GLY A 219 -11.32 1.31 -21.29
C GLY A 219 -11.00 1.56 -22.76
N ALA A 220 -9.75 1.91 -23.02
CA ALA A 220 -9.29 2.24 -24.37
C ALA A 220 -8.75 1.03 -25.15
N LYS A 221 -8.17 0.04 -24.45
CA LYS A 221 -7.44 -1.08 -25.06
C LYS A 221 -7.99 -2.41 -24.61
N VAL A 222 -8.36 -3.26 -25.58
CA VAL A 222 -8.81 -4.63 -25.33
C VAL A 222 -7.67 -5.47 -24.73
N SER A 223 -6.43 -5.31 -25.22
CA SER A 223 -5.25 -6.06 -24.77
C SER A 223 -5.05 -6.07 -23.25
N ASP A 224 -5.37 -4.94 -22.60
CA ASP A 224 -5.15 -4.75 -21.17
C ASP A 224 -6.28 -5.38 -20.31
N LYS A 225 -7.27 -5.99 -20.96
CA LYS A 225 -8.52 -6.49 -20.35
C LYS A 225 -8.87 -7.93 -20.77
N ILE A 226 -8.26 -8.48 -21.82
CA ILE A 226 -8.55 -9.85 -22.31
C ILE A 226 -8.48 -10.88 -21.19
N LEU A 227 -7.37 -10.92 -20.44
CA LEU A 227 -7.20 -11.89 -19.35
C LEU A 227 -8.26 -11.72 -18.24
N LEU A 228 -8.70 -10.49 -17.97
CA LEU A 228 -9.76 -10.24 -17.00
C LEU A 228 -11.11 -10.73 -17.53
N MET A 229 -11.40 -10.48 -18.80
CA MET A 229 -12.60 -10.99 -19.47
C MET A 229 -12.64 -12.50 -19.44
N GLU A 230 -11.57 -13.17 -19.89
CA GLU A 230 -11.46 -14.64 -19.91
C GLU A 230 -11.71 -15.26 -18.53
N ASN A 231 -11.16 -14.66 -17.47
CA ASN A 231 -11.36 -15.13 -16.10
C ASN A 231 -12.79 -14.94 -15.59
N LEU A 232 -13.52 -13.93 -16.07
CA LEU A 232 -14.87 -13.58 -15.60
C LEU A 232 -15.99 -14.16 -16.48
N LEU A 233 -15.72 -14.49 -17.75
CA LEU A 233 -16.72 -14.99 -18.70
C LEU A 233 -17.46 -16.24 -18.20
N ASN A 234 -16.77 -17.12 -17.48
CA ASN A 234 -17.38 -18.33 -16.91
C ASN A 234 -18.21 -18.08 -15.64
N ARG A 235 -18.27 -16.83 -15.15
CA ARG A 235 -18.91 -16.47 -13.88
C ARG A 235 -20.09 -15.52 -14.04
N ILE A 236 -20.06 -14.66 -15.04
CA ILE A 236 -21.05 -13.61 -15.27
C ILE A 236 -22.26 -14.12 -16.07
N ASP A 237 -23.44 -13.58 -15.80
CA ASP A 237 -24.66 -13.77 -16.60
C ASP A 237 -24.71 -12.79 -17.78
N ASN A 238 -24.23 -11.56 -17.55
CA ASN A 238 -24.25 -10.49 -18.55
C ASN A 238 -22.89 -9.82 -18.64
N LEU A 239 -22.49 -9.46 -19.86
CA LEU A 239 -21.30 -8.64 -20.12
C LEU A 239 -21.70 -7.39 -20.89
N ILE A 240 -21.41 -6.23 -20.32
CA ILE A 240 -21.53 -4.94 -21.00
C ILE A 240 -20.12 -4.44 -21.31
N ILE A 241 -19.85 -4.19 -22.60
CA ILE A 241 -18.59 -3.62 -23.06
C ILE A 241 -18.84 -2.15 -23.44
N GLY A 242 -18.06 -1.24 -22.87
CA GLY A 242 -18.11 0.19 -23.16
C GLY A 242 -16.73 0.79 -23.45
N GLY A 243 -16.69 2.11 -23.72
CA GLY A 243 -15.46 2.84 -24.00
C GLY A 243 -14.83 2.52 -25.36
N GLY A 244 -13.57 2.93 -25.57
CA GLY A 244 -12.86 2.78 -26.84
C GLY A 244 -12.63 1.34 -27.28
N MET A 245 -12.58 0.39 -26.34
CA MET A 245 -12.45 -1.04 -26.67
C MET A 245 -13.66 -1.60 -27.44
N THR A 246 -14.84 -0.96 -27.33
CA THR A 246 -16.06 -1.35 -28.06
C THR A 246 -15.84 -1.37 -29.56
N TYR A 247 -15.06 -0.42 -30.11
CA TYR A 247 -14.81 -0.34 -31.56
C TYR A 247 -14.11 -1.59 -32.11
N THR A 248 -13.22 -2.20 -31.32
CA THR A 248 -12.56 -3.45 -31.73
C THR A 248 -13.55 -4.61 -31.82
N PHE A 249 -14.51 -4.70 -30.89
CA PHE A 249 -15.55 -5.74 -30.92
C PHE A 249 -16.55 -5.51 -32.05
N ILE A 250 -17.03 -4.28 -32.23
CA ILE A 250 -17.93 -3.90 -33.33
C ILE A 250 -17.28 -4.24 -34.68
N LYS A 251 -16.01 -3.85 -34.87
CA LYS A 251 -15.26 -4.15 -36.09
C LYS A 251 -15.12 -5.65 -36.34
N ALA A 252 -14.88 -6.44 -35.30
CA ALA A 252 -14.80 -7.90 -35.39
C ALA A 252 -16.13 -8.57 -35.75
N GLN A 253 -17.27 -7.94 -35.41
CA GLN A 253 -18.62 -8.40 -35.75
C GLN A 253 -19.08 -8.00 -37.16
N GLY A 254 -18.27 -7.27 -37.92
CA GLY A 254 -18.56 -6.89 -39.30
C GLY A 254 -18.99 -5.44 -39.50
N GLY A 255 -19.15 -4.66 -38.43
CA GLY A 255 -19.43 -3.21 -38.51
C GLY A 255 -20.74 -2.81 -37.86
#